data_AF-A0A7S2A404-F1
#
_entry.id   AF-A0A7S2A404-F1
#
_cell.length_a   1.000
_cell.length_b   1.000
_cell.length_c   1.000
_cell.angle_alpha   90.00
_cell.angle_beta   90.00
_cell.angle_gamma   90.00
#
_symmetry.space_group_name_H-M   'P 1'
#
loop_
_entity.id
_entity.type
_entity.pdbx_description
1 polymer ?
#
loop_
_entity_poly.entity_id
_entity_poly.type
_entity_poly.pdbx_seq_one_letter_code
_entity_poly.pdbx_strand_id
1 'polypeptide(L)'
;SNKPKVLRPHVPLGKSRDDSHALTVVIDESKGDVVRLAPAKRGSITIHDEYVVHGSAGNTCKDRQRRTYVVAYRPREVVEAERRIGFTHSHNDDVNWDTFQDGEGHRIKNEVNDNEGV
;
A
#
# COMPACT_ATOMS: atom_id res chain seq x y z
N SER A 1 15.87 12.63 16.39
CA SER A 1 15.48 11.64 17.42
C SER A 1 14.43 10.72 16.80
N ASN A 2 14.77 9.45 16.56
CA ASN A 2 13.83 8.44 16.05
C ASN A 2 12.96 7.95 17.21
N LYS A 3 11.94 8.72 17.57
CA LYS A 3 10.88 8.21 18.45
C LYS A 3 10.02 7.25 17.63
N PRO A 4 9.58 6.11 18.20
CA PRO A 4 8.64 5.23 17.52
C PRO A 4 7.37 6.01 17.18
N LYS A 5 6.99 6.00 15.90
CA LYS A 5 5.76 6.64 15.43
C LYS A 5 4.57 5.76 15.83
N VAL A 6 3.58 6.35 16.51
CA VAL A 6 2.35 5.65 16.89
C VAL A 6 1.34 5.78 15.75
N LEU A 7 0.84 4.64 15.25
CA LEU A 7 -0.21 4.64 14.23
C LEU A 7 -1.54 5.10 14.84
N ARG A 8 -2.22 6.03 14.18
CA ARG A 8 -3.55 6.48 14.59
C ARG A 8 -4.60 5.40 14.26
N PRO A 9 -5.72 5.33 15.01
CA PRO A 9 -6.80 4.43 14.67
C PRO A 9 -7.33 4.69 13.26
N HIS A 10 -7.31 3.65 12.43
CA HIS A 10 -8.00 3.63 11.14
C HIS A 10 -9.25 2.77 11.31
N VAL A 11 -10.41 3.35 11.03
CA VAL A 11 -11.71 2.68 11.23
C VAL A 11 -12.41 2.52 9.88
N PRO A 12 -13.19 1.44 9.67
CA PRO A 12 -14.02 1.33 8.49
C PRO A 12 -14.92 2.56 8.31
N LEU A 13 -15.17 2.97 7.07
CA LEU A 13 -16.15 4.02 6.77
C LEU A 13 -17.57 3.58 7.18
N GLY A 14 -17.85 2.27 7.16
CA GLY A 14 -19.09 1.64 7.61
C GLY A 14 -19.08 1.22 9.09
N LYS A 15 -20.08 0.43 9.50
CA LYS A 15 -20.15 -0.07 10.90
C LYS A 15 -19.09 -1.12 11.18
N SER A 16 -18.69 -1.87 10.15
CA SER A 16 -17.72 -2.96 10.22
C SER A 16 -16.84 -3.01 8.96
N ARG A 17 -15.82 -3.87 8.97
CA ARG A 17 -15.00 -4.18 7.79
C ARG A 17 -15.78 -4.94 6.71
N ASP A 18 -16.81 -5.69 7.11
CA ASP A 18 -17.66 -6.44 6.19
C ASP A 18 -18.59 -5.51 5.40
N ASP A 19 -18.95 -4.37 6.01
CA ASP A 19 -19.80 -3.36 5.37
C ASP A 19 -19.01 -2.41 4.45
N SER A 20 -17.71 -2.21 4.71
CA SER A 20 -16.88 -1.30 3.93
C SER A 20 -15.39 -1.67 3.98
N HIS A 21 -14.81 -1.82 2.80
CA HIS A 21 -13.37 -2.00 2.63
C HIS A 21 -12.59 -0.68 2.71
N ALA A 22 -13.27 0.47 2.74
CA ALA A 22 -12.61 1.77 2.89
C ALA A 22 -12.28 2.04 4.35
N LEU A 23 -10.99 2.25 4.63
CA LEU A 23 -10.52 2.72 5.94
C LEU A 23 -10.47 4.23 5.98
N THR A 24 -10.79 4.81 7.13
CA THR A 24 -10.81 6.23 7.38
C THR A 24 -10.01 6.58 8.63
N VAL A 25 -9.46 7.78 8.64
CA VAL A 25 -8.82 8.38 9.81
C VAL A 25 -9.34 9.79 9.94
N VAL A 26 -9.66 10.22 11.17
CA VAL A 26 -10.10 11.59 11.43
C VAL A 26 -8.92 12.53 11.26
N ILE A 27 -9.06 13.58 10.46
CA ILE A 27 -8.10 14.69 10.35
C ILE A 27 -8.71 15.91 11.05
N ASP A 28 -7.98 16.50 11.99
CA ASP A 28 -8.45 17.57 12.86
C ASP A 28 -7.34 18.62 13.07
N GLU A 29 -7.37 19.68 12.26
CA GLU A 29 -6.36 20.76 12.34
C GLU A 29 -6.36 21.46 13.71
N SER A 30 -7.50 21.45 14.44
CA SER A 30 -7.57 22.03 15.79
C SER A 30 -6.75 21.23 16.82
N LYS A 31 -6.46 19.97 16.52
CA LYS A 31 -5.58 19.09 17.31
C LYS A 31 -4.14 19.07 16.79
N GLY A 32 -3.81 19.96 15.86
CA GLY A 32 -2.46 20.11 15.32
C GLY A 32 -2.16 19.25 14.10
N ASP A 33 -3.17 18.62 13.47
CA ASP A 33 -2.97 18.03 12.15
C ASP A 33 -2.62 19.13 11.15
N VAL A 34 -1.63 18.86 10.28
CA VAL A 34 -1.13 19.85 9.32
C VAL A 34 -1.42 19.36 7.92
N VAL A 35 -2.47 19.91 7.30
CA VAL A 35 -2.79 19.64 5.90
C VAL A 35 -2.02 20.62 5.02
N ARG A 36 -1.11 20.10 4.18
CA ARG A 36 -0.31 20.93 3.28
C ARG A 36 -0.50 20.53 1.84
N LEU A 37 -0.69 21.53 0.98
CA LEU A 37 -0.57 21.34 -0.46
C LEU A 37 0.89 21.05 -0.81
N ALA A 38 1.13 19.94 -1.50
CA ALA A 38 2.46 19.54 -1.98
C ALA A 38 2.52 19.65 -3.52
N PRO A 39 2.74 20.85 -4.09
CA PRO A 39 2.80 21.02 -5.53
C PRO A 39 4.05 20.38 -6.12
N ALA A 40 3.86 19.45 -7.07
CA ALA A 40 4.94 18.85 -7.85
C ALA A 40 5.03 19.50 -9.24
N LYS A 41 6.12 20.24 -9.49
CA LYS A 41 6.43 20.77 -10.83
C LYS A 41 6.88 19.63 -11.77
N ARG A 42 6.84 19.86 -13.08
CA ARG A 42 7.35 18.90 -14.06
C ARG A 42 8.82 18.55 -13.75
N GLY A 43 9.13 17.26 -13.69
CA GLY A 43 10.46 16.75 -13.37
C GLY A 43 10.78 16.68 -11.88
N SER A 44 9.89 17.14 -11.00
CA SER A 44 10.02 16.93 -9.56
C SER A 44 9.37 15.63 -9.10
N ILE A 45 9.76 15.19 -7.90
CA ILE A 45 9.20 14.04 -7.22
C ILE A 45 8.78 14.44 -5.80
N THR A 46 7.78 13.75 -5.26
CA THR A 46 7.49 13.75 -3.82
C THR A 46 7.90 12.40 -3.25
N ILE A 47 8.44 12.41 -2.03
CA ILE A 47 8.82 11.21 -1.30
C ILE A 47 8.11 11.29 0.05
N HIS A 48 7.41 10.22 0.41
CA HIS A 48 6.74 10.08 1.69
C HIS A 48 6.83 8.63 2.14
N ASP A 49 6.79 8.43 3.45
CA ASP A 49 6.67 7.09 4.04
C ASP A 49 5.20 6.75 4.30
N GLU A 50 4.96 5.53 4.79
CA GLU A 50 3.63 4.98 5.04
C GLU A 50 2.89 5.68 6.20
N TYR A 51 3.54 6.58 6.95
CA TYR A 51 2.93 7.35 8.04
C TYR A 51 2.32 8.68 7.57
N VAL A 52 2.50 9.07 6.30
CA VAL A 52 1.93 10.29 5.75
C VAL A 52 0.61 9.97 5.05
N VAL A 53 -0.49 10.43 5.64
CA VAL A 53 -1.79 10.47 4.96
C VAL A 53 -1.68 11.47 3.81
N HIS A 54 -1.90 11.00 2.59
CA HIS A 54 -1.81 11.82 1.39
C HIS A 54 -2.96 11.49 0.43
N GLY A 55 -3.27 12.44 -0.44
CA GLY A 55 -4.35 12.31 -1.39
C GLY A 55 -4.14 13.21 -2.61
N SER A 56 -4.90 12.93 -3.66
CA SER A 56 -4.90 13.73 -4.88
C SER A 56 -5.99 14.78 -4.82
N ALA A 57 -5.63 16.05 -4.97
CA ALA A 57 -6.60 17.08 -5.34
C ALA A 57 -7.18 16.80 -6.74
N GLY A 58 -8.34 17.39 -7.04
CA GLY A 58 -8.95 17.33 -8.37
C GLY A 58 -8.03 17.86 -9.48
N ASN A 59 -8.25 17.41 -10.72
CA ASN A 59 -7.48 17.89 -11.86
C ASN A 59 -7.97 19.29 -12.28
N THR A 60 -7.12 20.31 -12.08
CA THR A 60 -7.41 21.70 -12.44
C THR A 60 -6.94 22.09 -13.85
N CYS A 61 -6.34 21.16 -14.59
CA CYS A 61 -5.90 21.42 -15.96
C CYS A 61 -7.10 21.52 -16.91
N LYS A 62 -7.16 22.57 -17.72
CA LYS A 62 -8.28 22.82 -18.65
C LYS A 62 -8.31 21.87 -19.85
N ASP A 63 -7.13 21.45 -20.31
CA ASP A 63 -6.91 20.82 -21.62
C ASP A 63 -6.03 19.57 -21.55
N ARG A 64 -5.67 19.10 -20.34
CA ARG A 64 -4.77 17.95 -20.18
C ARG A 64 -5.09 17.09 -18.95
N GLN A 65 -4.68 15.83 -19.04
CA GLN A 65 -4.71 14.92 -17.90
C GLN A 65 -3.44 15.06 -17.05
N ARG A 66 -3.60 15.11 -15.73
CA ARG A 66 -2.49 14.98 -14.78
C ARG A 66 -2.14 13.51 -14.61
N ARG A 67 -0.90 13.13 -14.94
CA ARG A 67 -0.37 11.77 -14.79
C ARG A 67 0.74 11.75 -13.75
N THR A 68 0.83 10.66 -13.00
CA THR A 68 1.85 10.42 -11.97
C THR A 68 2.43 9.03 -12.19
N TYR A 69 3.74 8.90 -12.00
CA TYR A 69 4.42 7.60 -11.89
C TYR A 69 4.75 7.37 -10.41
N VAL A 70 4.39 6.20 -9.88
CA VAL A 70 4.57 5.86 -8.46
C VAL A 70 5.53 4.69 -8.37
N VAL A 71 6.52 4.82 -7.48
CA VAL A 71 7.45 3.75 -7.13
C VAL A 71 7.33 3.52 -5.62
N ALA A 72 7.00 2.30 -5.22
CA ALA A 72 6.93 1.90 -3.82
C ALA A 72 8.20 1.13 -3.45
N TYR A 73 8.96 1.64 -2.48
CA TYR A 73 10.13 0.95 -1.93
C TYR A 73 9.73 0.20 -0.67
N ARG A 74 10.05 -1.09 -0.60
CA ARG A 74 9.78 -1.93 0.58
C ARG A 74 11.03 -2.72 0.97
N PRO A 75 11.26 -2.95 2.28
CA PRO A 75 12.32 -3.83 2.71
C PRO A 75 12.13 -5.24 2.15
N ARG A 76 13.23 -5.88 1.74
CA ARG A 76 13.22 -7.24 1.19
C ARG A 76 12.51 -8.23 2.10
N GLU A 77 12.76 -8.16 3.40
CA GLU A 77 12.17 -9.04 4.41
C GLU A 77 10.63 -8.95 4.46
N VAL A 78 10.08 -7.74 4.29
CA VAL A 78 8.63 -7.51 4.22
C VAL A 78 8.06 -8.13 2.95
N VAL A 79 8.71 -7.91 1.80
CA VAL A 79 8.30 -8.50 0.52
C VAL A 79 8.32 -10.03 0.58
N GLU A 80 9.35 -10.62 1.17
CA GLU A 80 9.44 -12.07 1.35
C GLU A 80 8.36 -12.61 2.29
N ALA A 81 8.04 -11.89 3.37
CA ALA A 81 6.96 -12.27 4.29
C ALA A 81 5.58 -12.21 3.62
N GLU A 82 5.30 -11.16 2.86
CA GLU A 82 4.07 -11.01 2.08
C GLU A 82 3.91 -12.14 1.07
N ARG A 83 4.97 -12.46 0.31
CA ARG A 83 4.94 -13.56 -0.66
C ARG A 83 4.75 -14.93 -0.02
N ARG A 84 5.29 -15.17 1.18
CA ARG A 84 5.09 -16.43 1.92
C ARG A 84 3.63 -16.69 2.29
N ILE A 85 2.83 -15.63 2.48
CA ILE A 85 1.39 -15.73 2.72
C ILE A 85 0.58 -15.59 1.41
N GLY A 86 1.24 -15.66 0.26
CA GLY A 86 0.61 -15.60 -1.05
C GLY A 86 0.24 -14.20 -1.54
N PHE A 87 0.63 -13.13 -0.83
CA PHE A 87 0.38 -11.76 -1.26
C PHE A 87 1.34 -11.35 -2.39
N THR A 88 0.80 -10.89 -3.52
CA THR A 88 1.58 -10.29 -4.62
C THR A 88 1.08 -8.88 -4.99
N HIS A 89 2.03 -7.98 -5.27
CA HIS A 89 1.78 -6.59 -5.71
C HIS A 89 1.70 -6.44 -7.23
N SER A 90 1.82 -7.54 -7.97
CA SER A 90 1.85 -7.54 -9.42
C SER A 90 0.44 -7.82 -9.96
N HIS A 91 -0.03 -6.94 -10.84
CA HIS A 91 -1.22 -7.21 -11.65
C HIS A 91 -0.94 -8.12 -12.87
N ASN A 92 0.32 -8.52 -13.05
CA ASN A 92 0.74 -9.46 -14.08
C ASN A 92 0.95 -10.88 -13.53
N ASP A 93 0.74 -11.07 -12.23
CA ASP A 93 0.81 -12.40 -11.61
C ASP A 93 -0.60 -13.01 -11.63
N ASP A 94 -0.68 -14.33 -11.78
CA ASP A 94 -1.92 -15.05 -11.56
C ASP A 94 -2.34 -14.89 -10.09
N VAL A 95 -3.38 -14.09 -9.86
CA VAL A 95 -3.87 -13.79 -8.51
C VAL A 95 -4.59 -15.02 -7.96
N ASN A 96 -3.99 -15.68 -6.98
CA ASN A 96 -4.68 -16.70 -6.19
C ASN A 96 -5.50 -16.01 -5.10
N TRP A 97 -6.80 -15.82 -5.33
CA TRP A 97 -7.71 -15.18 -4.37
C TRP A 97 -7.91 -15.99 -3.08
N ASP A 98 -7.50 -17.26 -3.04
CA ASP A 98 -7.61 -18.13 -1.86
C ASP A 98 -6.50 -17.89 -0.82
N THR A 99 -5.52 -17.01 -1.10
CA THR A 99 -4.37 -16.75 -0.19
C THR A 99 -4.74 -16.11 1.15
N PHE A 100 -5.98 -15.62 1.29
CA PHE A 100 -6.47 -15.05 2.54
C PHE A 100 -7.37 -15.99 3.35
N GLN A 101 -7.65 -17.20 2.85
CA GLN A 101 -8.30 -18.23 3.65
C GLN A 101 -7.24 -18.96 4.47
N ASP A 102 -7.34 -18.77 5.77
CA ASP A 102 -6.51 -19.24 6.88
C ASP A 102 -6.55 -20.78 7.09
N GLY A 103 -6.59 -21.54 5.99
CA GLY A 103 -6.35 -22.98 5.95
C GLY A 103 -4.88 -23.26 5.58
N GLU A 104 -4.18 -24.01 6.42
CA GLU A 104 -2.75 -24.36 6.30
C GLU A 104 -2.34 -25.07 4.98
N GLY A 105 -3.26 -25.31 4.05
CA GLY A 105 -3.08 -26.08 2.82
C GLY A 105 -2.54 -25.31 1.60
N HIS A 106 -2.49 -23.97 1.62
CA HIS A 106 -2.07 -23.17 0.45
C HIS A 106 -0.56 -22.88 0.35
N ARG A 107 0.25 -23.41 1.27
CA ARG A 107 1.71 -23.37 1.15
C ARG A 107 2.10 -24.25 -0.03
N ILE A 108 2.31 -23.64 -1.20
CA ILE A 108 2.96 -24.33 -2.32
C ILE A 108 4.27 -24.88 -1.78
N LYS A 109 4.37 -26.20 -1.68
CA LYS A 109 5.65 -26.88 -1.54
C LYS A 109 6.40 -26.58 -2.82
N ASN A 110 7.30 -25.61 -2.78
CA ASN A 110 8.37 -25.54 -3.77
C ASN A 110 9.23 -26.78 -3.54
N GLU A 111 8.81 -27.92 -4.11
CA GLU A 111 9.75 -28.97 -4.46
C GLU A 111 10.64 -28.37 -5.54
N VAL A 112 11.77 -27.83 -5.09
CA VAL A 112 12.90 -27.55 -5.94
C VAL A 112 13.36 -28.93 -6.43
N ASN A 113 12.89 -29.33 -7.61
CA ASN A 113 13.56 -30.37 -8.38
C ASN A 113 14.85 -29.77 -8.94
N ASP A 114 15.88 -29.73 -8.09
CA ASP A 114 17.26 -29.65 -8.53
C ASP A 114 17.61 -30.99 -9.18
N ASN A 115 17.10 -31.22 -10.38
CA ASN A 115 17.55 -32.34 -11.21
C ASN A 115 17.18 -32.10 -12.67
N GLU A 116 17.98 -31.30 -13.37
CA GLU A 116 18.57 -31.70 -14.66
C GLU A 116 19.94 -31.02 -14.78
N GLY A 117 21.00 -31.78 -14.50
CA GLY A 117 22.31 -31.49 -15.05
C GLY A 117 22.37 -31.96 -16.49
N VAL A 118 22.88 -31.12 -17.40
CA VAL A 118 24.09 -31.26 -18.25
C VAL A 118 24.30 -29.90 -18.93
#